data_AF-A0A846GB96-F1
#
_entry.id   AF-A0A846GB96-F1
#
_cell.length_a   1.000
_cell.length_b   1.000
_cell.length_c   1.000
_cell.angle_alpha   90.00
_cell.angle_beta   90.00
_cell.angle_gamma   90.00
#
_symmetry.space_group_name_H-M   'P 1'
#
loop_
_entity.id
_entity.type
_entity.pdbx_description
1 polymer ?
#
loop_
_entity_poly.entity_id
_entity_poly.type
_entity_poly.pdbx_seq_one_letter_code
_entity_poly.pdbx_strand_id
1 'polypeptide(L)'
;MIISYRYKFIFLKTKKTAGTSVEISLSRFCGDDDVITPISLEDEAIRKLLGKRPQNYLDFDAHGNEYKKYFNHITAKEIQSVIEPSTWDSYYKFCFERNPFDRAISRYYYSCRNKSINFDNWLKNKYTNLFLKDN
;
A
#
# COMPACT_ATOMS: atom_id res chain seq x y z
N MET A 1 -3.07 -1.77 -2.14
CA MET A 1 -3.17 -3.14 -1.60
C MET A 1 -4.45 -3.75 -2.14
N ILE A 2 -4.44 -5.06 -2.39
CA ILE A 2 -5.62 -5.80 -2.85
C ILE A 2 -5.83 -7.04 -1.98
N ILE A 3 -7.08 -7.33 -1.63
CA ILE A 3 -7.50 -8.68 -1.21
C ILE A 3 -8.50 -9.15 -2.27
N SER A 4 -8.16 -10.19 -3.02
CA SER A 4 -9.09 -10.82 -3.94
C SER A 4 -9.67 -12.08 -3.32
N TYR A 5 -10.95 -12.03 -2.96
CA TYR A 5 -11.72 -13.20 -2.53
C TYR A 5 -12.01 -14.12 -3.70
N ARG A 6 -12.23 -13.56 -4.90
CA ARG A 6 -12.45 -14.33 -6.14
C ARG A 6 -11.26 -15.25 -6.47
N TYR A 7 -10.04 -14.72 -6.42
CA TYR A 7 -8.82 -15.46 -6.80
C TYR A 7 -7.96 -15.88 -5.60
N LYS A 8 -8.45 -15.66 -4.38
CA LYS A 8 -7.81 -16.05 -3.12
C LYS A 8 -6.35 -15.58 -3.00
N PHE A 9 -6.12 -14.28 -3.24
CA PHE A 9 -4.80 -13.67 -3.04
C PHE A 9 -4.83 -12.38 -2.23
N ILE A 10 -3.68 -12.05 -1.62
CA ILE A 10 -3.43 -10.79 -0.93
C ILE A 10 -2.18 -10.15 -1.53
N PHE A 11 -2.35 -9.00 -2.19
CA PHE A 11 -1.24 -8.19 -2.68
C PHE A 11 -0.83 -7.14 -1.64
N LEU A 12 0.29 -7.41 -0.96
CA LEU A 12 0.91 -6.54 0.03
C LEU A 12 1.73 -5.44 -0.67
N LYS A 13 1.21 -4.23 -0.69
CA LYS A 13 1.84 -3.10 -1.39
C LYS A 13 2.85 -2.38 -0.49
N THR A 14 4.13 -2.66 -0.70
CA THR A 14 5.24 -1.95 -0.05
C THR A 14 5.55 -0.60 -0.73
N LYS A 15 6.35 0.24 -0.06
CA LYS A 15 6.68 1.59 -0.56
C LYS A 15 7.81 1.53 -1.57
N LYS A 16 7.61 2.22 -2.71
CA LYS A 16 8.64 2.47 -3.75
C LYS A 16 9.15 1.21 -4.47
N THR A 17 8.25 0.26 -4.68
CA THR A 17 8.50 -1.06 -5.30
C THR A 17 7.63 -1.29 -6.54
N ALA A 18 7.27 -0.22 -7.26
CA ALA A 18 6.32 -0.24 -8.38
C ALA A 18 4.92 -0.80 -8.04
N GLY A 19 4.58 -0.92 -6.76
CA GLY A 19 3.32 -1.53 -6.32
C GLY A 19 2.05 -0.79 -6.77
N THR A 20 2.13 0.49 -7.15
CA THR A 20 0.97 1.20 -7.72
C THR A 20 0.60 0.67 -9.10
N SER A 21 1.58 0.51 -9.99
CA SER A 21 1.34 -0.03 -11.34
C SER A 21 0.77 -1.45 -11.27
N VAL A 22 1.33 -2.28 -10.38
CA VAL A 22 0.82 -3.65 -10.12
C VAL A 22 -0.62 -3.61 -9.60
N GLU A 23 -0.91 -2.77 -8.61
CA GLU A 23 -2.27 -2.63 -8.07
C GLU A 23 -3.28 -2.21 -9.15
N ILE A 24 -2.95 -1.22 -9.97
CA ILE A 24 -3.82 -0.78 -11.07
C ILE A 24 -4.05 -1.93 -12.06
N SER A 25 -2.99 -2.62 -12.48
CA SER A 25 -3.09 -3.74 -13.41
C SER A 25 -3.94 -4.88 -12.86
N LEU A 26 -3.69 -5.31 -11.62
CA LEU A 26 -4.41 -6.40 -10.98
C LEU A 26 -5.87 -6.06 -10.66
N SER A 27 -6.17 -4.80 -10.37
CA SER A 27 -7.54 -4.35 -10.03
C SER A 27 -8.57 -4.70 -11.11
N ARG A 28 -8.14 -4.82 -12.37
CA ARG A 28 -9.00 -5.21 -13.50
C ARG A 28 -9.69 -6.56 -13.32
N PHE A 29 -9.03 -7.47 -12.60
CA PHE A 29 -9.53 -8.83 -12.40
C PHE A 29 -10.41 -8.93 -11.14
N CYS A 30 -10.34 -7.95 -10.24
CA CYS A 30 -11.07 -7.99 -8.98
C CYS A 30 -12.59 -8.02 -9.17
N GLY A 31 -13.27 -8.81 -8.34
CA GLY A 31 -14.74 -8.85 -8.22
C GLY A 31 -15.29 -7.71 -7.36
N ASP A 32 -16.61 -7.65 -7.20
CA ASP A 32 -17.28 -6.57 -6.47
C ASP A 32 -17.06 -6.64 -4.94
N ASP A 33 -16.79 -7.83 -4.41
CA ASP A 33 -16.49 -8.05 -2.98
C ASP A 33 -15.00 -7.87 -2.64
N ASP A 34 -14.13 -7.80 -3.65
CA ASP A 34 -12.68 -7.69 -3.44
C ASP A 34 -12.32 -6.33 -2.81
N VAL A 35 -11.26 -6.30 -2.00
CA VAL A 35 -10.76 -5.06 -1.40
C VAL A 35 -9.77 -4.40 -2.33
N ILE A 36 -10.00 -3.12 -2.64
CA ILE A 36 -9.08 -2.29 -3.43
C ILE A 36 -8.88 -0.96 -2.70
N THR A 37 -7.68 -0.73 -2.17
CA THR A 37 -7.41 0.49 -1.40
C THR A 37 -7.28 1.74 -2.30
N PRO A 38 -7.56 2.95 -1.79
CA PRO A 38 -7.27 4.18 -2.50
C PRO A 38 -5.77 4.41 -2.75
N ILE A 39 -5.45 5.01 -3.88
CA ILE A 39 -4.11 5.47 -4.28
C ILE A 39 -4.11 6.98 -4.55
N SER A 40 -3.06 7.54 -5.15
CA SER A 40 -3.02 8.98 -5.42
C SER A 40 -4.09 9.37 -6.45
N LEU A 41 -4.61 10.60 -6.40
CA LEU A 41 -5.66 11.06 -7.32
C LEU A 41 -5.27 10.91 -8.80
N GLU A 42 -4.00 11.17 -9.12
CA GLU A 42 -3.45 11.00 -10.47
C GLU A 42 -3.49 9.54 -10.90
N ASP A 43 -3.10 8.62 -10.01
CA ASP A 43 -3.13 7.18 -10.30
C ASP A 43 -4.57 6.62 -10.37
N GLU A 44 -5.51 7.18 -9.58
CA GLU A 44 -6.92 6.81 -9.67
C GLU A 44 -7.54 7.17 -11.01
N ALA A 45 -7.11 8.27 -11.63
CA ALA A 45 -7.58 8.63 -12.96
C ALA A 45 -7.24 7.51 -13.97
N ILE A 46 -6.04 6.94 -13.89
CA ILE A 46 -5.61 5.80 -14.72
C ILE A 46 -6.46 4.56 -14.40
N ARG A 47 -6.65 4.25 -13.11
CA ARG A 47 -7.47 3.09 -12.69
C ARG A 47 -8.92 3.20 -13.16
N LYS A 48 -9.47 4.42 -13.16
CA LYS A 48 -10.83 4.72 -13.63
C LYS A 48 -11.00 4.43 -15.12
N LEU A 49 -9.99 4.70 -15.96
CA LEU A 49 -10.01 4.34 -17.39
C LEU A 49 -10.13 2.83 -17.62
N LEU A 50 -9.75 2.02 -16.63
CA LEU A 50 -9.89 0.56 -16.65
C LEU A 50 -11.22 0.07 -16.05
N GLY A 51 -12.16 0.98 -15.77
CA GLY A 51 -13.47 0.66 -15.18
C GLY A 51 -13.39 0.24 -13.71
N LYS A 52 -12.30 0.58 -13.01
CA LYS A 52 -12.08 0.21 -11.61
C LYS A 52 -11.95 1.45 -10.71
N ARG A 53 -12.22 1.25 -9.42
CA ARG A 53 -12.17 2.29 -8.38
C ARG A 53 -11.76 1.65 -7.04
N PRO A 54 -11.40 2.45 -6.02
CA PRO A 54 -11.33 1.93 -4.65
C PRO A 54 -12.66 1.33 -4.22
N GLN A 55 -12.62 0.23 -3.47
CA GLN A 55 -13.82 -0.47 -2.98
C GLN A 55 -13.49 -1.29 -1.72
N ASN A 56 -14.51 -1.49 -0.89
CA ASN A 56 -14.49 -2.37 0.30
C ASN A 56 -13.31 -2.14 1.25
N TYR A 57 -12.78 -0.92 1.30
CA TYR A 57 -11.63 -0.56 2.14
C TYR A 57 -12.02 0.11 3.47
N LEU A 58 -13.31 0.43 3.63
CA LEU A 58 -13.90 1.10 4.79
C LEU A 58 -14.67 0.08 5.65
N ASP A 59 -14.84 0.41 6.92
CA ASP A 59 -15.69 -0.32 7.85
C ASP A 59 -16.26 0.68 8.88
N PHE A 60 -17.18 0.23 9.73
CA PHE A 60 -17.89 1.08 10.69
C PHE A 60 -17.67 0.58 12.11
N ASP A 61 -17.46 1.49 13.05
CA ASP A 61 -17.37 1.14 14.47
C ASP A 61 -18.77 0.86 15.08
N ALA A 62 -18.82 0.47 16.35
CA ALA A 62 -20.07 0.19 17.05
C ALA A 62 -21.03 1.41 17.16
N HIS A 63 -20.53 2.62 16.92
CA HIS A 63 -21.31 3.86 16.92
C HIS A 63 -21.69 4.32 15.51
N GLY A 64 -21.32 3.54 14.47
CA GLY A 64 -21.58 3.87 13.07
C GLY A 64 -20.59 4.87 12.46
N ASN A 65 -19.47 5.18 13.12
CA ASN A 65 -18.44 6.03 12.53
C ASN A 65 -17.62 5.25 11.50
N GLU A 66 -17.46 5.83 10.31
CA GLU A 66 -16.65 5.26 9.24
C GLU A 66 -15.15 5.35 9.57
N TYR A 67 -14.41 4.27 9.33
CA TYR A 67 -12.96 4.26 9.37
C TYR A 67 -12.34 3.43 8.24
N LYS A 68 -11.07 3.70 7.94
CA LYS A 68 -10.31 2.96 6.94
C LYS A 68 -9.79 1.64 7.52
N LYS A 69 -10.57 0.57 7.37
CA LYS A 69 -10.14 -0.79 7.70
C LYS A 69 -8.91 -1.22 6.91
N TYR A 70 -8.87 -0.85 5.63
CA TYR A 70 -7.74 -1.13 4.75
C TYR A 70 -7.23 0.17 4.12
N PHE A 71 -5.90 0.32 4.08
CA PHE A 71 -5.27 1.51 3.52
C PHE A 71 -3.98 1.18 2.77
N ASN A 72 -3.55 2.12 1.93
CA ASN A 72 -2.33 1.94 1.15
C ASN A 72 -1.10 1.81 2.08
N HIS A 73 -0.25 0.80 1.80
CA HIS A 73 0.91 0.44 2.63
C HIS A 73 0.60 -0.09 4.04
N ILE A 74 -0.63 -0.54 4.30
CA ILE A 74 -0.93 -1.36 5.49
C ILE A 74 0.02 -2.57 5.55
N THR A 75 0.50 -2.89 6.74
CA THR A 75 1.46 -3.98 6.96
C THR A 75 0.77 -5.35 6.91
N ALA A 76 1.57 -6.38 6.67
CA ALA A 76 1.11 -7.77 6.75
C ALA A 76 0.49 -8.10 8.12
N LYS A 77 1.11 -7.62 9.21
CA LYS A 77 0.64 -7.83 10.58
C LYS A 77 -0.70 -7.15 10.84
N GLU A 78 -0.87 -5.91 10.38
CA GLU A 78 -2.15 -5.20 10.50
C GLU A 78 -3.25 -5.91 9.70
N ILE A 79 -2.98 -6.33 8.46
CA ILE A 79 -3.95 -7.12 7.66
C ILE A 79 -4.35 -8.40 8.40
N GLN A 80 -3.37 -9.17 8.89
CA GLN A 80 -3.63 -10.41 9.61
C GLN A 80 -4.53 -10.21 10.84
N SER A 81 -4.44 -9.04 11.49
CA SER A 81 -5.26 -8.73 12.67
C SER A 81 -6.71 -8.32 12.36
N VAL A 82 -7.03 -7.99 11.11
CA VAL A 82 -8.36 -7.46 10.73
C VAL A 82 -9.15 -8.34 9.76
N ILE A 83 -8.52 -9.38 9.21
CA ILE A 83 -9.19 -10.36 8.32
C ILE A 83 -9.44 -11.68 9.04
N GLU A 84 -10.34 -12.49 8.49
CA GLU A 84 -10.60 -13.83 9.00
C GLU A 84 -9.32 -14.70 8.97
N PRO A 85 -9.01 -15.46 10.05
CA PRO A 85 -7.84 -16.34 10.09
C PRO A 85 -7.77 -17.30 8.91
N SER A 86 -8.91 -17.87 8.49
CA SER A 86 -9.00 -18.77 7.34
C SER A 86 -8.65 -18.08 6.02
N THR A 87 -8.99 -16.79 5.87
CA THR A 87 -8.61 -16.00 4.69
C THR A 87 -7.11 -15.78 4.69
N TRP A 88 -6.52 -15.40 5.82
CA TRP A 88 -5.08 -15.30 5.93
C TRP A 88 -4.47 -16.65 5.58
N ASP A 89 -4.77 -17.73 6.29
CA ASP A 89 -4.04 -18.99 6.15
C ASP A 89 -4.15 -19.64 4.77
N SER A 90 -5.27 -19.42 4.05
CA SER A 90 -5.51 -20.06 2.74
C SER A 90 -5.12 -19.23 1.52
N TYR A 91 -4.97 -17.90 1.63
CA TYR A 91 -4.76 -17.05 0.46
C TYR A 91 -3.29 -16.96 0.09
N TYR A 92 -3.00 -16.95 -1.22
CA TYR A 92 -1.66 -16.66 -1.71
C TYR A 92 -1.30 -15.20 -1.43
N LYS A 93 -0.25 -14.96 -0.64
CA LYS A 93 0.22 -13.59 -0.34
C LYS A 93 1.52 -13.31 -1.09
N PHE A 94 1.61 -12.13 -1.67
CA PHE A 94 2.82 -11.70 -2.36
C PHE A 94 3.04 -10.19 -2.22
N CYS A 95 4.30 -9.80 -2.36
CA CYS A 95 4.72 -8.42 -2.47
C CYS A 95 5.85 -8.33 -3.50
N PHE A 96 6.18 -7.10 -3.90
CA PHE A 96 7.38 -6.83 -4.67
C PHE A 96 8.37 -6.08 -3.81
N GLU A 97 9.63 -6.44 -3.95
CA GLU A 97 10.74 -5.68 -3.38
C GLU A 97 11.68 -5.17 -4.47
N ARG A 98 12.45 -4.16 -4.10
CA ARG A 98 13.41 -3.49 -4.97
C ARG A 98 14.77 -3.47 -4.28
N ASN A 99 15.85 -3.42 -5.07
CA ASN A 99 17.19 -3.14 -4.56
C ASN A 99 17.14 -2.00 -3.50
N PRO A 100 17.70 -2.20 -2.30
CA PRO A 100 17.57 -1.24 -1.20
C PRO A 100 18.07 0.18 -1.54
N PHE A 101 19.16 0.29 -2.32
CA PHE A 101 19.74 1.57 -2.73
C PHE A 101 18.82 2.30 -3.70
N ASP A 102 18.33 1.60 -4.72
CA ASP A 102 17.38 2.19 -5.66
C ASP A 102 16.07 2.61 -4.98
N ARG A 103 15.62 1.81 -4.01
CA ARG A 103 14.43 2.12 -3.21
C ARG A 103 14.65 3.41 -2.40
N ALA A 104 15.85 3.60 -1.84
CA ALA A 104 16.22 4.82 -1.13
C ALA A 104 16.24 6.04 -2.06
N ILE A 105 16.88 5.94 -3.24
CA ILE A 105 16.93 6.99 -4.26
C ILE A 105 15.51 7.36 -4.74
N SER A 106 14.69 6.37 -5.08
CA SER A 106 13.30 6.59 -5.49
C SER A 106 12.48 7.29 -4.40
N ARG A 107 12.74 6.94 -3.13
CA ARG A 107 12.09 7.59 -1.99
C ARG A 107 12.58 9.02 -1.78
N TYR A 108 13.86 9.31 -2.00
CA TYR A 108 14.42 10.66 -1.95
C TYR A 108 13.73 11.60 -2.94
N TYR A 109 13.76 11.28 -4.23
CA TYR A 109 13.15 12.12 -5.26
C TYR A 109 11.63 12.28 -5.05
N TYR A 110 10.95 11.25 -4.55
CA TYR A 110 9.54 11.35 -4.18
C TYR A 110 9.30 12.31 -3.00
N SER A 111 10.10 12.20 -1.93
CA SER A 111 9.93 13.03 -0.72
C SER A 111 10.42 14.48 -0.89
N CYS A 112 11.34 14.72 -1.82
CA CYS A 112 11.95 16.04 -2.06
C CYS A 112 11.44 16.73 -3.33
N ARG A 113 10.36 16.24 -3.97
CA ARG A 113 9.80 16.83 -5.20
C ARG A 113 9.59 18.35 -5.11
N ASN A 114 9.27 18.86 -3.92
CA ASN A 114 9.04 20.29 -3.64
C ASN A 114 10.01 20.85 -2.59
N LYS A 115 11.20 20.24 -2.38
CA LYS A 115 12.15 20.64 -1.33
C LYS A 115 13.57 20.66 -1.87
N SER A 116 14.32 21.72 -1.56
CA SER A 116 15.74 21.82 -1.88
C SER A 116 16.60 21.20 -0.76
N ILE A 117 16.57 19.88 -0.63
CA ILE A 117 17.42 19.12 0.30
C ILE A 117 18.26 18.15 -0.54
N ASN A 118 19.59 18.17 -0.41
CA ASN A 118 20.47 17.22 -1.11
C ASN A 118 20.33 15.78 -0.55
N PHE A 119 20.81 14.80 -1.32
CA PHE A 119 20.63 13.39 -0.96
C PHE A 119 21.28 13.03 0.38
N ASP A 120 22.52 13.46 0.62
CA ASP A 120 23.27 13.18 1.85
C ASP A 120 22.56 13.69 3.10
N ASN A 121 22.09 14.95 3.09
CA ASN A 121 21.38 15.54 4.22
C ASN A 121 20.01 14.88 4.43
N TRP A 122 19.31 14.54 3.35
CA TRP A 122 18.05 13.80 3.44
C TRP A 122 18.26 12.39 4.04
N LEU A 123 19.32 11.70 3.61
CA LEU A 123 19.67 10.37 4.10
C LEU A 123 19.98 10.43 5.60
N LYS A 124 20.89 11.33 6.01
CA LYS A 124 21.22 11.54 7.43
C LYS A 124 19.98 11.83 8.26
N ASN A 125 19.19 12.86 7.92
CA ASN A 125 17.99 13.23 8.69
C ASN A 125 16.99 12.08 8.86
N LYS A 126 16.92 11.16 7.89
CA LYS A 126 16.01 10.03 7.95
C LYS A 126 16.51 8.90 8.83
N TYR A 127 17.80 8.59 8.79
CA TYR A 127 18.39 7.47 9.54
C TYR A 127 18.88 7.90 10.94
N THR A 128 19.32 9.15 11.13
CA THR A 128 19.69 9.67 12.46
C THR A 128 18.48 9.66 13.42
N ASN A 129 17.26 9.91 12.92
CA ASN A 129 16.03 9.82 13.72
C ASN A 129 15.55 8.38 13.99
N LEU A 130 16.11 7.37 13.30
CA LEU A 130 15.83 5.96 13.54
C LEU A 130 16.79 5.39 14.61
N PHE A 131 18.05 5.82 14.64
CA PHE A 131 19.03 5.35 15.63
C PHE A 131 18.98 6.10 16.98
N LEU A 132 18.35 7.28 17.05
CA LEU A 132 18.20 8.06 18.29
C LEU A 132 16.86 7.83 19.01
N LYS A 133 15.96 7.00 18.46
CA LYS A 133 14.69 6.63 19.12
C LYS A 133 14.73 5.31 19.88
N ASP A 134 15.85 4.59 19.78
CA ASP A 134 16.09 3.32 20.46
C ASP A 134 17.18 3.43 21.56
N ASN A 135 17.47 4.65 22.04
CA ASN A 135 18.32 4.92 23.23
C ASN A 135 17.55 5.73 24.26
#